data_AF-A0AB36REZ5-F1
#
_entry.id   AF-A0AB36REZ5-F1
#
_cell.length_a   1.000
_cell.length_b   1.000
_cell.length_c   1.000
_cell.angle_alpha   90.00
_cell.angle_beta   90.00
_cell.angle_gamma   90.00
#
_symmetry.space_group_name_H-M   'P 1'
#
loop_
_entity.id
_entity.type
_entity.pdbx_description
1 polymer ?
#
loop_
_entity_poly.entity_id
_entity_poly.type
_entity_poly.pdbx_seq_one_letter_code
_entity_poly.pdbx_strand_id
1 'polypeptide(L)'
;MPKCFIHPSAALIFGAILSILLVTALAMRFENAAWQAKVDEFRQFKGHADIVMFGDSLTASGHWQEMFPKLSIINRGISGERVGSALLRLDQITAAQPRLVFIMLGINDIRRSTSPDDVAASYGKIIDRLADVESIVVQSTLLTNSEVHNAAIKRLNSALIALCSKAANCRFVDLNVPLSRDGSLRPDLTTDGIHLNGAGYRVWENQLRPMMAAVSAER
;
A
#
# COMPACT_ATOMS: atom_id res chain seq x y z
N MET A 1 -52.82 10.28 33.39
CA MET A 1 -51.36 10.05 33.27
C MET A 1 -51.12 9.17 32.04
N PRO A 2 -50.52 9.68 30.96
CA PRO A 2 -50.31 8.88 29.76
C PRO A 2 -49.10 7.96 29.96
N LYS A 3 -49.31 6.65 29.85
CA LYS A 3 -48.23 5.65 29.82
C LYS A 3 -47.56 5.74 28.45
N CYS A 4 -46.30 6.18 28.42
CA CYS A 4 -45.49 6.22 27.22
C CYS A 4 -45.15 4.77 26.83
N PHE A 5 -45.81 4.24 25.80
CA PHE A 5 -45.49 2.94 25.22
C PHE A 5 -44.31 3.11 24.26
N ILE A 6 -43.12 2.72 24.70
CA ILE A 6 -41.97 2.57 23.80
C ILE A 6 -42.24 1.32 22.96
N HIS A 7 -42.40 1.50 21.65
CA HIS A 7 -42.69 0.41 20.72
C HIS A 7 -41.51 -0.58 20.69
N PRO A 8 -41.71 -1.91 20.87
CA PRO A 8 -40.63 -2.89 21.00
C PRO A 8 -39.66 -2.95 19.80
N SER A 9 -40.10 -2.49 18.63
CA SER A 9 -39.30 -2.36 17.42
C SER A 9 -38.18 -1.31 17.53
N ALA A 10 -38.36 -0.24 18.30
CA ALA A 10 -37.34 0.80 18.46
C ALA A 10 -36.14 0.31 19.31
N ALA A 11 -36.39 -0.52 20.33
CA ALA A 11 -35.34 -1.08 21.17
C ALA A 11 -34.45 -2.10 20.43
N LEU A 12 -35.05 -2.91 19.55
CA LEU A 12 -34.32 -3.87 18.70
C LEU A 12 -33.42 -3.15 17.67
N ILE A 13 -33.93 -2.08 17.05
CA ILE A 13 -33.15 -1.26 16.10
C ILE A 13 -31.99 -0.54 16.82
N PHE A 14 -32.23 0.02 18.00
CA PHE A 14 -31.17 0.65 18.80
C PHE A 14 -30.08 -0.34 19.23
N GLY A 15 -30.48 -1.54 19.66
CA GLY A 15 -29.55 -2.62 20.01
C GLY A 15 -28.68 -3.06 18.84
N ALA A 16 -29.25 -3.18 17.64
CA ALA A 16 -28.50 -3.51 16.42
C ALA A 16 -27.52 -2.41 16.02
N ILE A 17 -27.93 -1.14 16.05
CA ILE A 17 -27.05 0.01 15.74
C ILE A 17 -25.89 0.09 16.73
N LEU A 18 -26.16 -0.03 18.04
CA LEU A 18 -25.11 0.00 19.07
C LEU A 18 -24.13 -1.17 18.92
N SER A 19 -24.63 -2.36 18.56
CA SER A 19 -23.79 -3.54 18.31
C SER A 19 -22.89 -3.34 17.08
N ILE A 20 -23.42 -2.78 15.99
CA ILE A 20 -22.64 -2.44 14.78
C ILE A 20 -21.58 -1.38 15.10
N LEU A 21 -21.94 -0.34 15.86
CA LEU A 21 -21.00 0.69 16.31
C LEU A 21 -19.90 0.13 17.21
N LEU A 22 -20.23 -0.82 18.10
CA LEU A 22 -19.24 -1.46 18.97
C LEU A 22 -18.28 -2.36 18.19
N VAL A 23 -18.80 -3.18 17.26
CA VAL A 23 -17.99 -4.05 16.39
C VAL A 23 -17.07 -3.24 15.50
N THR A 24 -17.57 -2.16 14.89
CA THR A 24 -16.75 -1.26 14.05
C THR A 24 -15.68 -0.53 14.86
N ALA A 25 -16.02 -0.02 16.06
CA ALA A 25 -15.05 0.59 16.95
C ALA A 25 -13.96 -0.40 17.39
N LEU A 26 -14.33 -1.64 17.69
CA LEU A 26 -13.40 -2.69 18.06
C LEU A 26 -12.47 -3.07 16.89
N ALA A 27 -13.01 -3.22 15.68
CA ALA A 27 -12.23 -3.49 14.47
C ALA A 27 -11.21 -2.37 14.19
N MET A 28 -11.63 -1.09 14.29
CA MET A 28 -10.72 0.05 14.14
C MET A 28 -9.61 0.05 15.20
N ARG A 29 -9.93 -0.31 16.44
CA ARG A 29 -8.94 -0.43 17.52
C ARG A 29 -7.94 -1.56 17.26
N PHE A 30 -8.40 -2.72 16.80
CA PHE A 30 -7.53 -3.84 16.45
C PHE A 30 -6.62 -3.52 15.27
N GLU A 31 -7.15 -2.93 14.19
CA GLU A 31 -6.36 -2.47 13.04
C GLU A 31 -5.27 -1.48 13.47
N ASN A 32 -5.61 -0.52 14.33
CA ASN A 32 -4.63 0.43 14.86
C ASN A 32 -3.58 -0.28 15.72
N ALA A 33 -3.97 -1.20 16.61
CA ALA A 33 -3.02 -1.93 17.46
C ALA A 33 -2.03 -2.79 16.65
N ALA A 34 -2.50 -3.51 15.62
CA ALA A 34 -1.64 -4.29 14.75
C ALA A 34 -0.67 -3.41 13.96
N TRP A 35 -1.14 -2.26 13.47
CA TRP A 35 -0.28 -1.27 12.82
C TRP A 35 0.79 -0.73 13.76
N GLN A 36 0.43 -0.30 14.98
CA GLN A 36 1.39 0.20 15.98
C GLN A 36 2.44 -0.85 16.32
N ALA A 37 2.03 -2.11 16.55
CA ALA A 37 2.95 -3.19 16.85
C ALA A 37 3.96 -3.41 15.71
N LYS A 38 3.52 -3.35 14.45
CA LYS A 38 4.41 -3.53 13.29
C LYS A 38 5.35 -2.33 13.10
N VAL A 39 4.84 -1.12 13.32
CA VAL A 39 5.64 0.11 13.32
C VAL A 39 6.72 0.06 14.40
N ASP A 40 6.39 -0.40 15.60
CA ASP A 40 7.35 -0.53 16.69
C ASP A 40 8.39 -1.61 16.40
N GLU A 41 8.02 -2.74 15.82
CA GLU A 41 8.95 -3.75 15.33
C GLU A 41 9.98 -3.14 14.35
N PHE A 42 9.53 -2.39 13.35
CA PHE A 42 10.44 -1.73 12.41
C PHE A 42 11.34 -0.67 13.06
N ARG A 43 10.88 0.01 14.13
CA ARG A 43 11.72 0.93 14.90
C ARG A 43 12.84 0.21 15.66
N GLN A 44 12.58 -0.99 16.15
CA GLN A 44 13.61 -1.81 16.82
C GLN A 44 14.60 -2.41 15.81
N PHE A 45 14.12 -2.84 14.64
CA PHE A 45 14.91 -3.53 13.63
C PHE A 45 15.14 -2.68 12.37
N LYS A 46 15.84 -1.55 12.54
CA LYS A 46 16.05 -0.56 11.48
C LYS A 46 16.80 -1.12 10.25
N GLY A 47 17.84 -1.91 10.49
CA GLY A 47 18.73 -2.44 9.44
C GLY A 47 19.44 -1.33 8.64
N HIS A 48 20.38 -1.72 7.79
CA HIS A 48 20.94 -0.87 6.74
C HIS A 48 20.76 -1.61 5.42
N ALA A 49 20.16 -0.95 4.42
CA ALA A 49 19.91 -1.58 3.13
C ALA A 49 19.84 -0.54 2.01
N ASP A 50 20.43 -0.90 0.88
CA ASP A 50 20.44 -0.05 -0.31
C ASP A 50 19.03 0.12 -0.89
N ILE A 51 18.14 -0.85 -0.64
CA ILE A 51 16.81 -0.92 -1.20
C ILE A 51 15.75 -1.10 -0.11
N VAL A 52 14.72 -0.26 -0.16
CA VAL A 52 13.52 -0.39 0.69
C VAL A 52 12.31 -0.69 -0.18
N MET A 53 11.60 -1.75 0.15
CA MET A 53 10.26 -2.04 -0.38
C MET A 53 9.23 -1.50 0.60
N PHE A 54 8.52 -0.42 0.24
CA PHE A 54 7.59 0.29 1.11
C PHE A 54 6.15 0.19 0.60
N GLY A 55 5.22 -0.28 1.44
CA GLY A 55 3.84 -0.41 1.01
C GLY A 55 2.89 -1.12 1.95
N ASP A 56 1.83 -1.70 1.38
CA ASP A 56 0.79 -2.40 2.12
C ASP A 56 1.01 -3.94 2.19
N SER A 57 -0.07 -4.74 2.27
CA SER A 57 -0.03 -6.20 2.32
C SER A 57 0.65 -6.84 1.11
N LEU A 58 0.50 -6.25 -0.08
CA LEU A 58 1.15 -6.73 -1.30
C LEU A 58 2.66 -6.54 -1.22
N THR A 59 3.11 -5.45 -0.60
CA THR A 59 4.54 -5.27 -0.34
C THR A 59 5.00 -6.17 0.79
N ALA A 60 4.23 -6.29 1.87
CA ALA A 60 4.58 -7.08 3.05
C ALA A 60 4.77 -8.58 2.74
N SER A 61 3.98 -9.12 1.80
CA SER A 61 4.00 -10.56 1.48
C SER A 61 5.07 -10.93 0.45
N GLY A 62 5.77 -9.95 -0.13
CA GLY A 62 6.86 -10.22 -1.07
C GLY A 62 8.12 -10.73 -0.38
N HIS A 63 8.65 -11.84 -0.89
CA HIS A 63 9.94 -12.41 -0.47
C HIS A 63 11.12 -11.69 -1.14
N TRP A 64 11.19 -10.36 -1.03
CA TRP A 64 12.08 -9.52 -1.84
C TRP A 64 13.56 -9.87 -1.74
N GLN A 65 14.03 -10.18 -0.53
CA GLN A 65 15.42 -10.58 -0.30
C GLN A 65 15.74 -11.94 -0.94
N GLU A 66 14.78 -12.86 -1.01
CA GLU A 66 14.95 -14.16 -1.68
C GLU A 66 14.88 -14.04 -3.21
N MET A 67 14.05 -13.12 -3.72
CA MET A 67 13.95 -12.82 -5.16
C MET A 67 15.23 -12.16 -5.70
N PHE A 68 15.92 -11.38 -4.86
CA PHE A 68 17.13 -10.65 -5.23
C PHE A 68 18.26 -10.88 -4.20
N PRO A 69 18.81 -12.10 -4.09
CA PRO A 69 19.68 -12.50 -2.99
C PRO A 69 21.05 -11.81 -2.96
N LYS A 70 21.43 -11.14 -4.06
CA LYS A 70 22.70 -10.38 -4.16
C LYS A 70 22.56 -8.91 -3.75
N LEU A 71 21.34 -8.45 -3.49
CA LEU A 71 21.04 -7.08 -3.09
C LEU A 71 20.76 -7.02 -1.59
N SER A 72 20.98 -5.86 -0.98
CA SER A 72 20.55 -5.60 0.39
C SER A 72 19.17 -4.95 0.36
N ILE A 73 18.14 -5.70 0.78
CA ILE A 73 16.74 -5.25 0.69
C ILE A 73 16.05 -5.42 2.04
N ILE A 74 15.37 -4.37 2.50
CA ILE A 74 14.43 -4.50 3.62
C ILE A 74 12.98 -4.31 3.17
N ASN A 75 12.11 -5.14 3.74
CA ASN A 75 10.67 -5.03 3.56
C ASN A 75 10.08 -4.13 4.67
N ARG A 76 9.38 -3.08 4.25
CA ARG A 76 8.67 -2.13 5.10
C ARG A 76 7.18 -2.08 4.75
N GLY A 77 6.63 -3.20 4.28
CA GLY A 77 5.20 -3.38 4.03
C GLY A 77 4.38 -3.61 5.31
N ILE A 78 3.17 -3.05 5.39
CA ILE A 78 2.23 -3.29 6.49
C ILE A 78 0.84 -3.63 5.93
N SER A 79 0.27 -4.77 6.34
CA SER A 79 -1.04 -5.20 5.84
C SER A 79 -2.15 -4.19 6.14
N GLY A 80 -3.01 -3.95 5.16
CA GLY A 80 -4.16 -3.02 5.28
C GLY A 80 -3.78 -1.53 5.33
N GLU A 81 -2.49 -1.19 5.20
CA GLU A 81 -2.03 0.17 5.36
C GLU A 81 -2.53 1.10 4.25
N ARG A 82 -2.87 2.33 4.66
CA ARG A 82 -3.27 3.45 3.80
C ARG A 82 -2.12 4.45 3.63
N VAL A 83 -2.14 5.22 2.55
CA VAL A 83 -1.08 6.21 2.26
C VAL A 83 -0.91 7.22 3.40
N GLY A 84 -2.01 7.68 3.99
CA GLY A 84 -1.98 8.63 5.11
C GLY A 84 -1.26 8.10 6.36
N SER A 85 -1.43 6.82 6.70
CA SER A 85 -0.70 6.19 7.81
C SER A 85 0.75 5.90 7.46
N ALA A 86 1.03 5.49 6.22
CA ALA A 86 2.39 5.25 5.74
C ALA A 86 3.27 6.51 5.83
N LEU A 87 2.69 7.68 5.51
CA LEU A 87 3.35 8.99 5.64
C LEU A 87 3.87 9.28 7.07
N LEU A 88 3.28 8.68 8.11
CA LEU A 88 3.66 8.93 9.50
C LEU A 88 4.92 8.16 9.94
N ARG A 89 5.44 7.26 9.12
CA ARG A 89 6.54 6.34 9.48
C ARG A 89 7.70 6.33 8.46
N LEU A 90 7.88 7.43 7.73
CA LEU A 90 8.96 7.56 6.75
C LEU A 90 10.36 7.58 7.39
N ASP A 91 10.46 7.88 8.69
CA ASP A 91 11.69 7.76 9.47
C ASP A 91 12.28 6.35 9.42
N GLN A 92 11.44 5.32 9.28
CA GLN A 92 11.85 3.92 9.14
C GLN A 92 12.45 3.59 7.78
N ILE A 93 12.18 4.42 6.77
CA ILE A 93 12.80 4.34 5.44
C ILE A 93 14.14 5.06 5.50
N THR A 94 14.14 6.32 5.92
CA THR A 94 15.35 7.16 5.89
C THR A 94 16.43 6.67 6.84
N ALA A 95 16.06 6.08 7.99
CA ALA A 95 17.03 5.49 8.93
C ALA A 95 17.81 4.30 8.36
N ALA A 96 17.30 3.63 7.31
CA ALA A 96 18.02 2.55 6.63
C ALA A 96 19.04 3.05 5.60
N GLN A 97 19.06 4.36 5.34
CA GLN A 97 19.90 5.04 4.35
C GLN A 97 19.86 4.42 2.94
N PRO A 98 18.66 4.21 2.36
CA PRO A 98 18.55 3.56 1.06
C PRO A 98 19.02 4.47 -0.07
N ARG A 99 19.53 3.84 -1.13
CA ARG A 99 19.72 4.45 -2.45
C ARG A 99 18.42 4.42 -3.25
N LEU A 100 17.64 3.34 -3.10
CA LEU A 100 16.43 3.08 -3.87
C LEU A 100 15.23 2.74 -2.99
N VAL A 101 14.13 3.45 -3.17
CA VAL A 101 12.86 3.16 -2.46
C VAL A 101 11.77 2.84 -3.47
N PHE A 102 11.19 1.65 -3.36
CA PHE A 102 9.98 1.27 -4.08
C PHE A 102 8.76 1.56 -3.22
N ILE A 103 7.73 2.19 -3.80
CA ILE A 103 6.51 2.55 -3.10
C ILE A 103 5.31 1.94 -3.82
N MET A 104 4.50 1.14 -3.12
CA MET A 104 3.20 0.67 -3.61
C MET A 104 2.14 0.64 -2.50
N LEU A 105 1.19 1.55 -2.60
CA LEU A 105 0.07 1.78 -1.68
C LEU A 105 -1.14 2.31 -2.47
N GLY A 106 -2.33 2.27 -1.86
CA GLY A 106 -3.50 3.02 -2.33
C GLY A 106 -4.76 2.18 -2.44
N ILE A 107 -4.63 0.85 -2.60
CA ILE A 107 -5.83 -0.01 -2.70
C ILE A 107 -6.68 0.05 -1.43
N ASN A 108 -6.07 0.13 -0.25
CA ASN A 108 -6.80 0.22 1.02
C ASN A 108 -7.52 1.58 1.18
N ASP A 109 -6.97 2.65 0.61
CA ASP A 109 -7.62 3.97 0.57
C ASP A 109 -8.84 3.94 -0.36
N ILE A 110 -8.68 3.38 -1.56
CA ILE A 110 -9.77 3.26 -2.55
C ILE A 110 -10.91 2.38 -2.01
N ARG A 111 -10.60 1.25 -1.37
CA ARG A 111 -11.62 0.38 -0.74
C ARG A 111 -12.36 1.04 0.42
N ARG A 112 -11.79 2.09 1.01
CA ARG A 112 -12.41 2.93 2.05
C ARG A 112 -12.92 4.26 1.49
N SER A 113 -13.10 4.35 0.17
CA SER A 113 -13.70 5.48 -0.54
C SER A 113 -12.94 6.81 -0.36
N THR A 114 -11.65 6.76 -0.04
CA THR A 114 -10.81 7.96 -0.11
C THR A 114 -10.60 8.34 -1.58
N SER A 115 -10.69 9.63 -1.89
CA SER A 115 -10.62 10.08 -3.27
C SER A 115 -9.22 9.82 -3.87
N PRO A 116 -9.09 9.45 -5.15
CA PRO A 116 -7.79 9.31 -5.81
C PRO A 116 -6.90 10.55 -5.68
N ASP A 117 -7.50 11.74 -5.64
CA ASP A 117 -6.80 13.02 -5.55
C ASP A 117 -6.19 13.22 -4.15
N ASP A 118 -6.91 12.85 -3.07
CA ASP A 118 -6.38 12.88 -1.70
C ASP A 118 -5.26 11.85 -1.48
N VAL A 119 -5.41 10.68 -2.10
CA VAL A 119 -4.38 9.63 -2.08
C VAL A 119 -3.12 10.14 -2.80
N ALA A 120 -3.27 10.71 -3.99
CA ALA A 120 -2.18 11.31 -4.75
C ALA A 120 -1.52 12.48 -3.99
N ALA A 121 -2.29 13.35 -3.34
CA ALA A 121 -1.75 14.43 -2.52
C ALA A 121 -0.90 13.90 -1.35
N SER A 122 -1.30 12.78 -0.76
CA SER A 122 -0.52 12.12 0.29
C SER A 122 0.77 11.49 -0.27
N TYR A 123 0.73 10.91 -1.47
CA TYR A 123 1.93 10.46 -2.19
C TYR A 123 2.90 11.60 -2.47
N GLY A 124 2.40 12.77 -2.90
CA GLY A 124 3.24 13.97 -3.08
C GLY A 124 4.03 14.31 -1.83
N LYS A 125 3.39 14.31 -0.66
CA LYS A 125 4.06 14.52 0.63
C LYS A 125 5.11 13.45 0.94
N ILE A 126 4.86 12.19 0.56
CA ILE A 126 5.85 11.12 0.75
C ILE A 126 7.07 11.36 -0.15
N ILE A 127 6.86 11.68 -1.43
CA ILE A 127 7.93 11.96 -2.39
C ILE A 127 8.76 13.16 -1.93
N ASP A 128 8.10 14.25 -1.51
CA ASP A 128 8.77 15.45 -1.00
C ASP A 128 9.63 15.15 0.24
N ARG A 129 9.13 14.30 1.15
CA ARG A 129 9.86 13.87 2.36
C ARG A 129 11.02 12.91 2.09
N LEU A 130 11.06 12.31 0.91
CA LEU A 130 12.12 11.42 0.44
C LEU A 130 12.98 12.08 -0.65
N ALA A 131 12.95 13.42 -0.77
CA ALA A 131 13.71 14.15 -1.80
C ALA A 131 15.23 13.89 -1.75
N ASP A 132 15.77 13.56 -0.58
CA ASP A 132 17.20 13.24 -0.40
C ASP A 132 17.56 11.78 -0.74
N VAL A 133 16.57 10.92 -1.01
CA VAL A 133 16.81 9.56 -1.51
C VAL A 133 17.24 9.65 -2.97
N GLU A 134 18.26 8.90 -3.36
CA GLU A 134 18.80 8.94 -4.72
C GLU A 134 17.77 8.55 -5.79
N SER A 135 16.96 7.51 -5.54
CA SER A 135 15.90 7.11 -6.47
C SER A 135 14.64 6.61 -5.77
N ILE A 136 13.49 7.10 -6.23
CA ILE A 136 12.16 6.68 -5.81
C ILE A 136 11.46 6.05 -7.00
N VAL A 137 10.86 4.88 -6.78
CA VAL A 137 10.03 4.17 -7.75
C VAL A 137 8.63 4.03 -7.21
N VAL A 138 7.72 4.85 -7.73
CA VAL A 138 6.30 4.66 -7.48
C VAL A 138 5.79 3.59 -8.42
N GLN A 139 5.19 2.55 -7.86
CA GLN A 139 4.59 1.46 -8.60
C GLN A 139 3.09 1.71 -8.72
N SER A 140 2.48 1.34 -9.84
CA SER A 140 1.04 1.42 -10.00
C SER A 140 0.32 0.72 -8.85
N THR A 141 -0.71 1.35 -8.29
CA THR A 141 -1.70 0.60 -7.52
C THR A 141 -2.30 -0.45 -8.46
N LEU A 142 -2.28 -1.71 -8.04
CA LEU A 142 -2.75 -2.81 -8.87
C LEU A 142 -4.27 -2.70 -9.06
N LEU A 143 -4.73 -2.99 -10.27
CA LEU A 143 -6.15 -3.27 -10.52
C LEU A 143 -6.58 -4.49 -9.68
N THR A 144 -7.88 -4.62 -9.51
CA THR A 144 -8.53 -5.69 -8.75
C THR A 144 -9.54 -6.41 -9.63
N ASN A 145 -10.31 -7.34 -9.05
CA ASN A 145 -11.50 -7.91 -9.68
C ASN A 145 -12.75 -7.00 -9.62
N SER A 146 -12.64 -5.80 -9.03
CA SER A 146 -13.76 -4.86 -8.88
C SER A 146 -13.65 -3.68 -9.85
N GLU A 147 -14.53 -3.61 -10.84
CA GLU A 147 -14.56 -2.53 -11.83
C GLU A 147 -14.70 -1.12 -11.22
N VAL A 148 -15.52 -0.98 -10.18
CA VAL A 148 -15.73 0.30 -9.47
C VAL A 148 -14.41 0.82 -8.86
N HIS A 149 -13.72 -0.03 -8.09
CA HIS A 149 -12.39 0.29 -7.59
C HIS A 149 -11.39 0.56 -8.72
N ASN A 150 -11.44 -0.21 -9.81
CA ASN A 150 -10.51 -0.07 -10.94
C ASN A 150 -10.63 1.28 -11.64
N ALA A 151 -11.83 1.87 -11.72
CA ALA A 151 -11.99 3.24 -12.23
C ALA A 151 -11.24 4.27 -11.36
N ALA A 152 -11.32 4.15 -10.04
CA ALA A 152 -10.60 5.01 -9.11
C ALA A 152 -9.08 4.76 -9.13
N ILE A 153 -8.66 3.49 -9.23
CA ILE A 153 -7.25 3.10 -9.33
C ILE A 153 -6.60 3.65 -10.61
N LYS A 154 -7.32 3.61 -11.75
CA LYS A 154 -6.83 4.21 -13.00
C LYS A 154 -6.61 5.73 -12.84
N ARG A 155 -7.55 6.43 -12.21
CA ARG A 155 -7.40 7.87 -11.90
C ARG A 155 -6.20 8.13 -10.99
N LEU A 156 -6.04 7.32 -9.93
CA LEU A 156 -4.90 7.41 -9.02
C LEU A 156 -3.58 7.22 -9.77
N ASN A 157 -3.45 6.14 -10.54
CA ASN A 157 -2.22 5.83 -11.28
C ASN A 157 -1.86 6.95 -12.27
N SER A 158 -2.84 7.56 -12.96
CA SER A 158 -2.59 8.75 -13.80
C SER A 158 -2.04 9.93 -13.00
N ALA A 159 -2.57 10.19 -11.80
CA ALA A 159 -2.06 11.23 -10.91
C ALA A 159 -0.65 10.92 -10.39
N LEU A 160 -0.34 9.65 -10.08
CA LEU A 160 0.99 9.22 -9.65
C LEU A 160 2.03 9.38 -10.76
N ILE A 161 1.68 9.11 -12.02
CA ILE A 161 2.54 9.40 -13.18
C ILE A 161 2.88 10.90 -13.21
N ALA A 162 1.87 11.76 -13.11
CA ALA A 162 2.04 13.22 -13.13
C ALA A 162 2.80 13.77 -11.92
N LEU A 163 2.77 13.07 -10.77
CA LEU A 163 3.58 13.42 -9.60
C LEU A 163 5.05 13.07 -9.82
N CYS A 164 5.35 11.83 -10.23
CA CYS A 164 6.74 11.45 -10.48
C CYS A 164 7.38 12.29 -11.59
N SER A 165 6.64 12.71 -12.62
CA SER A 165 7.19 13.57 -13.68
C SER A 165 7.65 14.95 -13.20
N LYS A 166 7.27 15.36 -11.98
CA LYS A 166 7.65 16.66 -11.38
C LYS A 166 8.84 16.55 -10.43
N ALA A 167 9.21 15.35 -9.99
CA ALA A 167 10.28 15.12 -9.02
C ALA A 167 11.49 14.50 -9.71
N ALA A 168 12.67 15.11 -9.53
CA ALA A 168 13.89 14.74 -10.26
C ALA A 168 14.35 13.29 -9.98
N ASN A 169 14.07 12.77 -8.79
CA ASN A 169 14.45 11.44 -8.34
C ASN A 169 13.30 10.41 -8.41
N CYS A 170 12.13 10.74 -8.97
CA CYS A 170 10.96 9.87 -9.00
C CYS A 170 10.69 9.29 -10.38
N ARG A 171 10.41 8.00 -10.45
CA ARG A 171 9.90 7.35 -11.66
C ARG A 171 8.72 6.46 -11.35
N PHE A 172 7.77 6.42 -12.29
CA PHE A 172 6.60 5.56 -12.21
C PHE A 172 6.82 4.26 -12.99
N VAL A 173 6.40 3.13 -12.42
CA VAL A 173 6.40 1.82 -13.07
C VAL A 173 4.98 1.27 -13.08
N ASP A 174 4.47 0.98 -14.27
CA ASP A 174 3.15 0.39 -14.44
C ASP A 174 3.21 -1.13 -14.38
N LEU A 175 2.88 -1.70 -13.23
CA LEU A 175 2.79 -3.14 -13.03
C LEU A 175 1.49 -3.73 -13.56
N ASN A 176 0.47 -2.90 -13.86
CA ASN A 176 -0.78 -3.41 -14.41
C ASN A 176 -0.62 -3.91 -15.84
N VAL A 177 0.34 -3.41 -16.60
CA VAL A 177 0.62 -3.87 -17.97
C VAL A 177 0.78 -5.40 -18.03
N PRO A 178 1.63 -6.04 -17.20
CA PRO A 178 1.76 -7.50 -17.20
C PRO A 178 0.85 -8.24 -16.20
N LEU A 179 0.38 -7.58 -15.13
CA LEU A 179 -0.42 -8.23 -14.08
C LEU A 179 -1.93 -8.23 -14.38
N SER A 180 -2.39 -7.36 -15.26
CA SER A 180 -3.81 -7.21 -15.58
C SER A 180 -4.12 -7.63 -17.00
N ARG A 181 -5.38 -8.01 -17.23
CA ARG A 181 -5.95 -8.27 -18.55
C ARG A 181 -7.41 -7.82 -18.54
N ASP A 182 -7.89 -7.25 -19.64
CA ASP A 182 -9.28 -6.82 -19.79
C ASP A 182 -9.74 -5.85 -18.68
N GLY A 183 -8.84 -4.98 -18.21
CA GLY A 183 -9.14 -3.96 -17.21
C GLY A 183 -9.25 -4.45 -15.76
N SER A 184 -8.84 -5.69 -15.48
CA SER A 184 -8.84 -6.29 -14.14
C SER A 184 -7.57 -7.11 -13.88
N LEU A 185 -7.27 -7.35 -12.59
CA LEU A 185 -6.19 -8.25 -12.20
C LEU A 185 -6.44 -9.64 -12.79
N ARG A 186 -5.39 -10.24 -13.36
CA ARG A 186 -5.48 -11.58 -13.94
C ARG A 186 -5.88 -12.62 -12.86
N PRO A 187 -6.97 -13.39 -13.07
CA PRO A 187 -7.42 -14.38 -12.09
C PRO A 187 -6.38 -15.46 -11.76
N ASP A 188 -5.51 -15.80 -12.71
CA ASP A 188 -4.44 -16.79 -12.51
C ASP A 188 -3.25 -16.26 -11.68
N LEU A 189 -3.20 -14.94 -11.42
CA LEU A 189 -2.13 -14.29 -10.66
C LEU A 189 -2.55 -13.84 -9.26
N THR A 190 -3.79 -14.13 -8.84
CA THR A 190 -4.36 -13.67 -7.58
C THR A 190 -5.00 -14.80 -6.79
N THR A 191 -5.09 -14.65 -5.47
CA THR A 191 -5.81 -15.58 -4.59
C THR A 191 -7.25 -15.15 -4.32
N ASP A 192 -7.55 -13.86 -4.38
CA ASP A 192 -8.85 -13.29 -3.97
C ASP A 192 -9.33 -12.10 -4.82
N GLY A 193 -8.61 -11.78 -5.90
CA GLY A 193 -8.90 -10.61 -6.74
C GLY A 193 -8.20 -9.32 -6.30
N ILE A 194 -7.39 -9.36 -5.25
CA ILE A 194 -6.57 -8.25 -4.74
C ILE A 194 -5.12 -8.70 -4.53
N HIS A 195 -4.93 -9.75 -3.73
CA HIS A 195 -3.62 -10.25 -3.33
C HIS A 195 -3.05 -11.17 -4.40
N LEU A 196 -1.75 -11.01 -4.68
CA LEU A 196 -1.05 -11.84 -5.64
C LEU A 196 -0.75 -13.23 -5.07
N ASN A 197 -0.82 -14.23 -5.92
CA ASN A 197 -0.25 -15.55 -5.64
C ASN A 197 1.24 -15.57 -6.05
N GLY A 198 1.92 -16.72 -5.88
CA GLY A 198 3.34 -16.85 -6.23
C GLY A 198 3.65 -16.59 -7.71
N ALA A 199 2.73 -16.88 -8.64
CA ALA A 199 2.90 -16.55 -10.06
C ALA A 199 2.81 -15.04 -10.30
N GLY A 200 1.89 -14.35 -9.61
CA GLY A 200 1.79 -12.89 -9.62
C GLY A 200 3.08 -12.22 -9.13
N TYR A 201 3.64 -12.67 -8.01
CA TYR A 201 4.92 -12.16 -7.51
C TYR A 201 6.08 -12.40 -8.47
N ARG A 202 6.07 -13.51 -9.21
CA ARG A 202 7.10 -13.78 -10.24
C ARG A 202 7.02 -12.82 -11.42
N VAL A 203 5.80 -12.44 -11.82
CA VAL A 203 5.60 -11.41 -12.85
C VAL A 203 6.10 -10.05 -12.36
N TRP A 204 5.78 -9.70 -11.11
CA TRP A 204 6.26 -8.47 -10.48
C TRP A 204 7.78 -8.44 -10.38
N GLU A 205 8.41 -9.51 -9.87
CA GLU A 205 9.86 -9.68 -9.80
C GLU A 205 10.52 -9.38 -11.16
N ASN A 206 10.00 -9.96 -12.24
CA ASN A 206 10.54 -9.76 -13.59
C ASN A 206 10.46 -8.31 -14.05
N GLN A 207 9.41 -7.56 -13.67
CA GLN A 207 9.32 -6.13 -13.97
C GLN A 207 10.38 -5.33 -13.22
N LEU A 208 10.75 -5.71 -12.00
CA LEU A 208 11.73 -4.96 -11.20
C LEU A 208 13.18 -5.25 -11.58
N ARG A 209 13.48 -6.39 -12.22
CA ARG A 209 14.86 -6.81 -12.56
C ARG A 209 15.73 -5.72 -13.19
N PRO A 210 15.28 -4.95 -14.20
CA PRO A 210 16.13 -3.92 -14.82
C PRO A 210 16.57 -2.83 -13.83
N MET A 211 15.72 -2.51 -12.87
CA MET A 211 15.94 -1.50 -11.86
C MET A 211 16.88 -1.98 -10.77
N MET A 212 16.69 -3.23 -10.35
CA MET A 212 17.52 -3.92 -9.37
C MET A 212 18.96 -4.12 -9.90
N ALA A 213 19.11 -4.33 -11.22
CA ALA A 213 20.42 -4.43 -11.87
C ALA A 213 21.20 -3.11 -11.84
N ALA A 214 20.53 -1.96 -11.99
CA ALA A 214 21.18 -0.65 -11.95
C ALA A 214 21.88 -0.41 -10.59
N VAL A 215 21.21 -0.75 -9.48
CA VAL A 215 21.80 -0.65 -8.12
C VAL A 215 22.98 -1.60 -7.93
N SER A 216 22.98 -2.75 -8.60
CA SER A 216 24.08 -3.73 -8.50
C SER A 216 25.34 -3.28 -9.24
N ALA A 217 25.19 -2.52 -10.33
CA ALA A 217 26.28 -2.12 -11.21
C ALA A 217 27.13 -0.96 -10.68
N GLU A 218 26.66 -0.29 -9.63
CA GLU A 218 27.32 0.86 -8.98
C GLU A 218 28.20 0.44 -7.78
N ARG A 219 28.36 -0.86 -7.55
CA ARG A 219 29.27 -1.47 -6.57
C ARG A 219 30.51 -2.04 -7.26
#